data_AF-A0A948YDA3-F1
#
_entry.id   AF-A0A948YDA3-F1
#
_cell.length_a   1.000
_cell.length_b   1.000
_cell.length_c   1.000
_cell.angle_alpha   90.00
_cell.angle_beta   90.00
_cell.angle_gamma   90.00
#
_symmetry.space_group_name_H-M   'P 1'
#
loop_
_entity.id
_entity.type
_entity.pdbx_description
1 polymer ?
#
loop_
_entity_poly.entity_id
_entity_poly.type
_entity_poly.pdbx_seq_one_letter_code
_entity_poly.pdbx_strand_id
1 'polypeptide(L)'
;MDNEELYDNIDNSQSVTQKYLGISFAKFLLMFFIVIGFGIYLGMLLYGTNSLEVLFGLQDYETFLQSEVDRLRSENAELQREYFELKEISAQ
;
A
#
# COMPACT_ATOMS: atom_id res chain seq x y z
N MET A 1 -31.10 -52.51 30.22
CA MET A 1 -30.14 -51.55 29.65
C MET A 1 -30.71 -50.20 30.00
N ASP A 2 -30.15 -49.61 31.04
CA ASP A 2 -30.66 -48.39 31.66
C ASP A 2 -30.39 -47.20 30.74
N ASN A 3 -31.40 -46.36 30.59
CA ASN A 3 -31.41 -45.20 29.71
C ASN A 3 -30.27 -44.22 30.06
N GLU A 4 -29.77 -44.26 31.29
CA GLU A 4 -28.61 -43.50 31.78
C GLU A 4 -27.33 -43.81 30.97
N GLU A 5 -27.03 -45.09 30.67
CA GLU A 5 -25.83 -45.46 29.91
C GLU A 5 -25.83 -44.95 28.45
N LEU A 6 -27.03 -44.64 27.92
CA LEU A 6 -27.20 -44.12 26.56
C LEU A 6 -26.75 -42.66 26.45
N TYR A 7 -26.90 -41.87 27.52
CA TYR A 7 -26.56 -40.44 27.53
C TYR A 7 -25.08 -40.18 27.85
N ASP A 8 -24.42 -41.08 28.58
CA ASP A 8 -23.01 -40.95 28.95
C ASP A 8 -22.04 -41.08 27.76
N ASN A 9 -22.51 -41.59 26.61
CA ASN A 9 -21.71 -41.73 25.39
C ASN A 9 -21.82 -40.52 24.43
N ILE A 10 -22.58 -39.47 24.80
CA ILE A 10 -22.72 -38.28 23.96
C ILE A 10 -21.67 -37.25 24.40
N ASP A 11 -20.51 -37.26 23.74
CA ASP A 11 -19.47 -36.24 23.92
C ASP A 11 -20.01 -34.85 23.53
N ASN A 12 -20.32 -34.06 24.55
CA ASN A 12 -20.86 -32.70 24.43
C ASN A 12 -19.77 -31.62 24.55
N SER A 13 -18.49 -31.97 24.38
CA SER A 13 -17.38 -31.01 24.46
C SER A 13 -17.35 -30.08 23.24
N GLN A 14 -18.08 -28.97 23.33
CA GLN A 14 -18.03 -27.92 22.31
C GLN A 14 -16.74 -27.11 22.42
N SER A 15 -16.04 -26.93 21.31
CA SER A 15 -14.88 -26.02 21.26
C SER A 15 -15.30 -24.57 21.53
N VAL A 16 -14.39 -23.76 22.08
CA VAL A 16 -14.65 -22.35 22.40
C VAL A 16 -15.17 -21.57 21.19
N THR A 17 -14.63 -21.83 19.99
CA THR A 17 -15.08 -21.20 18.74
C THR A 17 -16.49 -21.63 18.34
N GLN A 18 -16.88 -22.89 18.58
CA GLN A 18 -18.26 -23.33 18.35
C GLN A 18 -19.23 -22.68 19.34
N LYS A 19 -18.82 -22.54 20.61
CA LYS A 19 -19.66 -21.93 21.65
C LYS A 19 -19.92 -20.44 21.44
N TYR A 20 -18.89 -19.67 21.07
CA TYR A 20 -19.01 -18.21 20.93
C TYR A 20 -19.36 -17.76 19.51
N LEU A 21 -18.87 -18.45 18.48
CA LEU A 21 -19.02 -18.04 17.08
C LEU A 21 -19.98 -18.94 16.29
N GLY A 22 -20.40 -20.08 16.83
CA GLY A 22 -21.27 -21.03 16.12
C GLY A 22 -20.58 -21.74 14.94
N ILE A 23 -19.25 -21.60 14.82
CA ILE A 23 -18.47 -22.09 13.68
C ILE A 23 -17.51 -23.18 14.16
N SER A 24 -17.39 -24.25 13.37
CA SER A 24 -16.41 -25.31 13.61
C SER A 24 -14.98 -24.74 13.67
N PHE A 25 -14.17 -25.25 14.60
CA PHE A 25 -12.79 -24.80 14.80
C PHE A 25 -11.97 -24.80 13.50
N ALA A 26 -12.13 -25.80 12.64
CA ALA A 26 -11.43 -25.86 11.34
C ALA A 26 -11.80 -24.71 10.39
N LYS A 27 -13.08 -24.30 10.35
CA LYS A 27 -13.54 -23.18 9.53
C LYS A 27 -13.04 -21.84 10.07
N PHE A 28 -12.99 -21.70 11.40
CA PHE A 28 -12.39 -20.53 12.04
C PHE A 28 -10.90 -20.39 11.67
N LEU A 29 -10.16 -21.50 11.74
CA LEU A 29 -8.73 -21.54 11.42
C LEU A 29 -8.47 -21.23 9.94
N LEU A 30 -9.30 -21.75 9.03
CA LEU A 30 -9.25 -21.38 7.61
C LEU A 30 -9.44 -19.86 7.41
N MET A 31 -10.48 -19.28 8.01
CA MET A 31 -10.77 -17.85 7.89
C MET A 31 -9.64 -17.00 8.48
N PHE A 32 -9.07 -17.44 9.60
CA PHE A 32 -7.92 -16.80 10.22
C PHE A 32 -6.72 -16.73 9.27
N PHE A 33 -6.39 -17.85 8.61
CA PHE A 33 -5.30 -17.86 7.62
C PHE A 33 -5.61 -17.00 6.39
N ILE A 34 -6.86 -16.95 5.94
CA ILE A 34 -7.26 -16.06 4.83
C ILE A 34 -7.01 -14.59 5.20
N VAL A 35 -7.41 -14.18 6.40
CA VAL A 35 -7.21 -12.79 6.89
C VAL A 35 -5.72 -12.47 6.98
N ILE A 36 -4.90 -13.38 7.52
CA ILE A 36 -3.46 -13.18 7.58
C ILE A 36 -2.85 -13.08 6.17
N GLY A 37 -3.20 -14.00 5.27
CA GLY A 37 -2.71 -14.01 3.90
C GLY A 37 -3.09 -12.73 3.15
N PHE A 38 -4.30 -12.22 3.37
CA PHE A 38 -4.74 -10.96 2.80
C PHE A 38 -3.96 -9.77 3.37
N GLY A 39 -3.68 -9.75 4.67
CA GLY A 39 -2.84 -8.73 5.29
C GLY A 39 -1.41 -8.71 4.72
N ILE A 40 -0.81 -9.89 4.52
CA ILE A 40 0.53 -10.00 3.90
C ILE A 40 0.48 -9.50 2.45
N TYR A 41 -0.53 -9.91 1.67
CA TYR A 41 -0.70 -9.47 0.29
C TYR A 41 -0.84 -7.94 0.17
N LEU A 42 -1.69 -7.34 1.00
CA LEU A 42 -1.84 -5.88 1.05
C LEU A 42 -0.53 -5.21 1.47
N GLY A 43 0.18 -5.77 2.45
CA GLY A 43 1.49 -5.27 2.85
C GLY A 43 2.49 -5.20 1.69
N MET A 44 2.60 -6.29 0.90
CA MET A 44 3.49 -6.33 -0.27
C MET A 44 3.05 -5.41 -1.42
N LEU A 45 1.74 -5.20 -1.57
CA LEU A 45 1.20 -4.35 -2.63
C LEU A 45 1.38 -2.85 -2.30
N LEU A 46 1.17 -2.48 -1.04
CA LEU A 46 1.27 -1.10 -0.58
C LEU A 46 2.72 -0.67 -0.34
N TYR A 47 3.58 -1.59 0.13
CA TYR A 47 4.96 -1.31 0.53
C TYR A 47 5.94 -2.24 -0.20
N GLY A 48 7.05 -1.69 -0.72
CA GLY A 48 8.06 -2.46 -1.45
C GLY A 48 8.65 -1.70 -2.65
N THR A 49 9.59 -2.33 -3.37
CA THR A 49 10.31 -1.68 -4.49
C THR A 49 9.44 -1.46 -5.73
N ASN A 50 8.42 -2.28 -5.94
CA ASN A 50 7.41 -2.13 -6.99
C ASN A 50 6.03 -1.88 -6.36
N SER A 51 5.97 -0.96 -5.40
CA SER A 51 4.76 -0.65 -4.64
C SER A 51 4.10 0.65 -5.07
N LEU A 52 2.88 0.86 -4.58
CA LEU A 52 2.16 2.12 -4.78
C LEU A 52 2.87 3.33 -4.16
N GLU A 53 3.54 3.14 -3.02
CA GLU A 53 4.33 4.22 -2.39
C GLU A 53 5.44 4.73 -3.31
N VAL A 54 6.17 3.81 -3.95
CA VAL A 54 7.23 4.16 -4.91
C VAL A 54 6.65 4.86 -6.14
N LEU A 55 5.51 4.38 -6.65
CA LEU A 55 4.83 5.00 -7.79
C LEU A 55 4.45 6.45 -7.50
N PHE A 56 3.84 6.72 -6.34
CA PHE A 56 3.49 8.10 -5.97
C PHE A 56 4.72 8.98 -5.78
N GLY A 57 5.78 8.45 -5.14
CA GLY A 57 7.05 9.18 -5.03
C GLY A 57 7.67 9.54 -6.38
N LEU A 58 7.60 8.64 -7.36
CA LEU A 58 8.07 8.91 -8.73
C LEU A 58 7.21 9.98 -9.42
N GLN A 59 5.89 9.93 -9.26
CA GLN A 59 4.97 10.91 -9.87
C GLN A 59 5.17 12.32 -9.29
N ASP A 60 5.37 12.43 -7.98
CA ASP A 60 5.67 13.70 -7.32
C ASP A 60 7.02 14.25 -7.81
N TYR A 61 8.02 13.39 -7.91
CA TYR A 61 9.35 13.77 -8.39
C TYR A 61 9.33 14.18 -9.88
N GLU A 62 8.57 13.49 -10.71
CA GLU A 62 8.35 13.87 -12.11
C GLU A 62 7.73 15.26 -12.21
N THR A 63 6.69 15.52 -11.41
CA THR A 63 6.01 16.83 -11.36
C THR A 63 7.00 17.93 -10.95
N PHE A 64 7.82 17.67 -9.93
CA PHE A 64 8.88 18.60 -9.52
C PHE A 64 9.88 18.86 -10.66
N LEU A 65 10.36 17.83 -11.34
CA LEU A 65 11.28 17.97 -12.47
C LEU A 65 10.69 18.80 -13.62
N GLN A 66 9.42 18.58 -13.96
CA GLN A 66 8.74 19.37 -14.99
C GLN A 66 8.70 20.86 -14.61
N SER A 67 8.38 21.16 -13.35
CA SER A 67 8.37 22.55 -12.86
C SER A 67 9.76 23.20 -12.92
N GLU A 68 10.81 22.43 -12.63
CA GLU A 68 12.18 22.91 -12.66
C GLU A 68 12.67 23.16 -14.10
N VAL A 69 12.27 22.31 -15.04
CA VAL A 69 12.54 22.53 -16.47
C VAL A 69 11.91 23.84 -16.94
N ASP A 70 10.67 24.12 -16.58
CA ASP A 70 9.99 25.36 -16.97
C ASP A 70 10.66 26.59 -16.33
N ARG A 71 11.02 26.50 -15.04
CA ARG A 71 11.75 27.55 -14.33
C ARG A 71 13.08 27.86 -15.00
N LEU A 72 13.90 26.85 -15.25
CA LEU A 72 15.22 26.99 -15.88
C LEU A 72 15.10 27.52 -17.31
N ARG A 73 14.07 27.13 -18.06
CA ARG A 73 13.83 27.64 -19.42
C ARG A 73 13.49 29.14 -19.39
N SER A 74 12.68 29.58 -18.42
CA SER A 74 12.37 31.00 -18.22
C SER A 74 13.62 31.80 -17.85
N GLU A 75 14.38 31.32 -16.86
CA GLU A 75 15.62 31.96 -16.40
C GLU A 75 16.66 32.07 -17.53
N ASN A 76 16.81 31.01 -18.33
CA ASN A 76 17.71 31.00 -19.47
C ASN A 76 17.28 32.02 -20.55
N ALA A 77 15.98 32.18 -20.81
CA ALA A 77 15.49 33.18 -21.76
C ALA A 77 15.76 34.62 -21.27
N GLU A 78 15.60 34.88 -19.98
CA GLU A 78 15.91 36.18 -19.37
C GLU A 78 17.41 36.49 -19.45
N LEU A 79 18.26 35.53 -19.06
CA LEU A 79 19.72 35.68 -19.14
C LEU A 79 20.21 35.86 -20.58
N GLN A 80 19.62 35.16 -21.54
CA GLN A 80 19.95 35.36 -22.96
C GLN A 80 19.62 36.77 -23.42
N ARG A 81 18.47 37.32 -22.98
CA ARG A 81 18.09 38.68 -23.30
C ARG A 81 19.10 39.69 -22.73
N GLU A 82 19.41 39.59 -21.44
CA GLU A 82 20.39 40.48 -20.79
C GLU A 82 21.77 40.39 -21.46
N TYR A 83 22.21 39.17 -21.80
CA TYR A 83 23.46 38.96 -22.51
C TYR A 83 23.49 39.67 -23.87
N PHE A 84 22.40 39.64 -24.64
CA PHE A 84 22.32 40.35 -25.92
C PHE A 84 22.35 41.87 -25.73
N GLU A 85 21.60 42.41 -24.76
CA GLU A 85 21.58 43.84 -24.45
C GLU A 85 22.99 44.34 -24.05
N LEU A 86 23.71 43.62 -23.19
CA LEU A 86 25.08 43.96 -22.80
C LEU A 86 26.07 43.85 -23.96
N LYS A 87 25.92 42.83 -24.81
CA LYS A 87 26.77 42.65 -25.98
C LYS A 87 26.62 43.79 -26.98
N GLU A 88 25.40 44.27 -27.21
CA GLU A 88 25.15 45.44 -28.06
C GLU A 88 25.81 46.71 -27.50
N ILE A 89 25.71 46.95 -26.19
CA ILE A 89 26.34 48.11 -25.52
C ILE A 89 27.87 48.04 -25.66
N SER A 90 28.48 46.86 -25.47
CA SER A 90 29.94 46.70 -25.55
C SER A 90 30.52 46.83 -26.97
N ALA A 91 29.67 46.73 -27.99
CA ALA A 91 30.06 46.81 -29.40
C ALA A 91 29.98 48.22 -29.99
N GLN A 92 29.41 49.19 -29.25
CA GLN A 92 29.44 50.63 -29.55
C GLN A 92 30.68 51.30 -28.94
#